data_AF-A0AAN9LNM7-F1
#
_entry.id   AF-A0AAN9LNM7-F1
#
_cell.length_a   1.000
_cell.length_b   1.000
_cell.length_c   1.000
_cell.angle_alpha   90.00
_cell.angle_beta   90.00
_cell.angle_gamma   90.00
#
_symmetry.space_group_name_H-M   'P 1'
#
loop_
_entity.id
_entity.type
_entity.pdbx_description
1 polymer ?
#
loop_
_entity_poly.entity_id
_entity_poly.type
_entity_poly.pdbx_seq_one_letter_code
_entity_poly.pdbx_strand_id
1 'polypeptide(L)'
;MDSSSIYGVSSNSLFLFLTLFLLSFLPFHSALPHNSSSSSTTSGQINSNSILVSLLDSHYTELAELVEKALLLQKLEDAVGNHNITIFAPRNQALERDLDPEFKRFLLEPRNLKSLQTLLMSHILPTRMGSHGWPAADLLHPTLSDHHLHLTTNPSGEKTVDAAEILRADDVVRPDGVIHGIERLIVPRSVQEDFNRRRNLAAISAVLPQGAPEVDPRTHRLKKPAPVPAGAPPVLPIYDAMAPGPSLAPAPAPGPGGPKHHFNGERQVKDFIHTLLHYGGYNEMADILVNLTSLATEMGRLVSEGYVLTVLAPNDEAMAKLTTDQLSEPGAPEQIMYFHIIPEYQTEESMYNAVRRFGKVRYDTLRFPHKVLAQESDGSVKFGHADSSSAYLFDPDIYTDGRISVQGIDGVLFPPEEQDDTALPSRRTTPLVKVAAKPRRGKLQELACSMLGAFGQVCQ
;
A
#
# COMPACT_ATOMS: atom_id res chain seq x y z
N MET A 1 20.38 -69.49 -57.53
CA MET A 1 21.10 -69.40 -58.80
C MET A 1 21.04 -67.97 -59.25
N ASP A 2 22.19 -67.31 -59.20
CA ASP A 2 22.69 -66.20 -60.03
C ASP A 2 21.83 -64.93 -60.20
N SER A 3 22.34 -63.69 -60.28
CA SER A 3 23.64 -63.04 -60.08
C SER A 3 23.43 -61.55 -60.44
N SER A 4 24.41 -60.69 -60.08
CA SER A 4 24.66 -59.29 -60.52
C SER A 4 23.92 -58.16 -59.77
N SER A 5 24.59 -57.36 -58.91
CA SER A 5 25.62 -56.28 -59.09
C SER A 5 24.95 -54.90 -59.26
N ILE A 6 25.24 -53.86 -58.43
CA ILE A 6 26.26 -52.82 -58.69
C ILE A 6 26.33 -51.79 -57.51
N TYR A 7 27.55 -51.50 -57.00
CA TYR A 7 28.16 -50.26 -56.39
C TYR A 7 27.41 -49.49 -55.27
N GLY A 8 28.00 -48.91 -54.19
CA GLY A 8 29.37 -48.68 -53.70
C GLY A 8 29.32 -47.59 -52.58
N VAL A 9 30.41 -47.47 -51.78
CA VAL A 9 30.82 -46.39 -50.82
C VAL A 9 30.78 -46.69 -49.29
N SER A 10 31.92 -46.34 -48.66
CA SER A 10 32.49 -46.52 -47.29
C SER A 10 31.58 -46.17 -46.10
N SER A 11 31.59 -46.85 -44.94
CA SER A 11 32.62 -47.34 -43.99
C SER A 11 33.32 -46.26 -43.12
N ASN A 12 33.03 -46.36 -41.82
CA ASN A 12 33.82 -45.95 -40.64
C ASN A 12 33.88 -44.48 -40.25
N SER A 13 32.92 -44.04 -39.42
CA SER A 13 33.09 -42.86 -38.55
C SER A 13 32.28 -43.01 -37.28
N LEU A 14 32.71 -43.89 -36.35
CA LEU A 14 32.15 -43.88 -35.00
C LEU A 14 33.04 -44.59 -33.96
N PHE A 15 34.33 -44.28 -33.83
CA PHE A 15 35.10 -44.72 -32.64
C PHE A 15 36.48 -44.04 -32.51
N LEU A 16 36.55 -42.70 -32.37
CA LEU A 16 37.82 -42.03 -32.00
C LEU A 16 37.70 -40.56 -31.54
N PHE A 17 36.79 -40.26 -30.60
CA PHE A 17 36.73 -38.92 -29.97
C PHE A 17 36.40 -38.98 -28.47
N LEU A 18 37.10 -39.84 -27.75
CA LEU A 18 37.13 -39.81 -26.29
C LEU A 18 38.54 -40.20 -25.84
N THR A 19 39.40 -39.20 -25.60
CA THR A 19 40.62 -39.21 -24.75
C THR A 19 41.71 -38.23 -25.23
N LEU A 20 41.46 -36.91 -25.32
CA LEU A 20 42.55 -35.92 -25.19
C LEU A 20 42.03 -34.48 -25.05
N PHE A 21 41.59 -34.05 -23.86
CA PHE A 21 41.58 -32.61 -23.52
C PHE A 21 41.50 -32.43 -22.00
N LEU A 22 42.52 -32.92 -21.30
CA LEU A 22 42.85 -32.49 -19.94
C LEU A 22 44.24 -31.87 -20.03
N LEU A 23 44.44 -30.73 -19.35
CA LEU A 23 45.64 -29.87 -19.25
C LEU A 23 45.70 -28.68 -20.21
N SER A 24 45.24 -27.51 -19.75
CA SER A 24 46.09 -26.31 -19.56
C SER A 24 45.25 -25.02 -19.43
N PHE A 25 45.11 -24.46 -18.22
CA PHE A 25 44.85 -23.02 -18.05
C PHE A 25 45.45 -22.52 -16.72
N LEU A 26 46.51 -21.72 -16.82
CA LEU A 26 46.94 -20.72 -15.85
C LEU A 26 47.27 -19.44 -16.64
N PRO A 27 46.84 -18.24 -16.23
CA PRO A 27 47.42 -17.00 -16.72
C PRO A 27 48.12 -16.20 -15.60
N PHE A 28 49.38 -15.82 -15.86
CA PHE A 28 50.09 -14.74 -15.16
C PHE A 28 50.06 -13.47 -16.03
N HIS A 29 49.94 -12.31 -15.36
CA HIS A 29 49.76 -10.95 -15.89
C HIS A 29 50.98 -10.35 -16.61
N SER A 30 50.77 -9.35 -17.48
CA SER A 30 51.49 -8.05 -17.46
C SER A 30 50.92 -7.02 -18.45
N ALA A 31 51.08 -5.74 -18.10
CA ALA A 31 50.35 -4.55 -18.54
C ALA A 31 51.08 -3.66 -19.56
N LEU A 32 50.36 -2.69 -20.20
CA LEU A 32 50.70 -1.26 -20.43
C LEU A 32 49.67 -0.59 -21.40
N PRO A 33 49.57 0.77 -21.48
CA PRO A 33 48.29 1.47 -21.40
C PRO A 33 47.94 2.22 -22.70
N HIS A 34 46.65 2.53 -22.88
CA HIS A 34 46.25 3.62 -23.78
C HIS A 34 45.16 4.47 -23.14
N ASN A 35 45.48 5.76 -23.01
CA ASN A 35 44.60 6.83 -22.60
C ASN A 35 43.66 7.18 -23.75
N SER A 36 42.35 7.17 -23.53
CA SER A 36 41.39 7.84 -24.40
C SER A 36 40.19 8.26 -23.58
N SER A 37 40.14 9.55 -23.28
CA SER A 37 38.95 10.25 -22.83
C SER A 37 37.86 10.15 -23.90
N SER A 38 36.81 9.40 -23.63
CA SER A 38 35.54 9.49 -24.36
C SER A 38 34.41 9.49 -23.35
N SER A 39 33.77 10.65 -23.22
CA SER A 39 32.47 10.82 -22.59
C SER A 39 31.44 10.00 -23.36
N SER A 40 31.01 8.89 -22.78
CA SER A 40 29.84 8.13 -23.23
C SER A 40 28.97 7.84 -22.02
N THR A 41 27.81 8.47 -22.00
CA THR A 41 26.62 8.07 -21.24
C THR A 41 26.39 6.58 -21.37
N THR A 42 26.59 5.83 -20.28
CA THR A 42 26.38 4.38 -20.22
C THR A 42 25.26 4.05 -19.23
N SER A 43 24.20 3.51 -19.82
CA SER A 43 23.28 2.57 -19.19
C SER A 43 24.01 1.49 -18.40
N GLY A 44 23.63 1.29 -17.12
CA GLY A 44 23.70 0.01 -16.41
C GLY A 44 25.05 -0.73 -16.39
N GLN A 45 26.17 -0.02 -16.22
CA GLN A 45 27.45 -0.67 -15.98
C GLN A 45 27.52 -1.10 -14.51
N ILE A 46 27.43 -2.42 -14.26
CA ILE A 46 27.58 -3.02 -12.93
C ILE A 46 28.99 -2.70 -12.43
N ASN A 47 29.10 -1.69 -11.58
CA ASN A 47 30.36 -1.34 -10.92
C ASN A 47 30.67 -2.42 -9.89
N SER A 48 31.68 -3.27 -10.14
CA SER A 48 32.14 -4.30 -9.20
C SER A 48 32.62 -3.76 -7.84
N ASN A 49 32.78 -2.43 -7.74
CA ASN A 49 33.14 -1.72 -6.52
C ASN A 49 31.93 -1.26 -5.69
N SER A 50 30.71 -1.51 -6.16
CA SER A 50 29.48 -1.11 -5.47
C SER A 50 29.25 -1.92 -4.19
N ILE A 51 28.79 -1.22 -3.16
CA ILE A 51 28.37 -1.81 -1.89
C ILE A 51 27.16 -2.74 -2.04
N LEU A 52 26.27 -2.46 -3.00
CA LEU A 52 25.07 -3.27 -3.25
C LEU A 52 25.41 -4.61 -3.88
N VAL A 53 26.31 -4.62 -4.87
CA VAL A 53 26.84 -5.87 -5.44
C VAL A 53 27.52 -6.70 -4.35
N SER A 54 28.28 -6.03 -3.48
CA SER A 54 28.95 -6.70 -2.36
C SER A 54 27.98 -7.23 -1.30
N LEU A 55 26.80 -6.62 -1.13
CA LEU A 55 25.74 -7.12 -0.27
C LEU A 55 25.12 -8.39 -0.86
N LEU A 56 24.82 -8.41 -2.16
CA LEU A 56 24.25 -9.56 -2.87
C LEU A 56 25.20 -10.77 -2.87
N ASP A 57 26.50 -10.53 -2.99
CA ASP A 57 27.52 -11.60 -2.94
C ASP A 57 27.93 -11.99 -1.52
N SER A 58 27.47 -11.27 -0.49
CA SER A 58 27.86 -11.51 0.90
C SER A 58 27.13 -12.70 1.53
N HIS A 59 27.54 -13.04 2.75
CA HIS A 59 26.88 -14.07 3.55
C HIS A 59 25.54 -13.60 4.17
N TYR A 60 25.11 -12.35 3.93
CA TYR A 60 23.81 -11.82 4.36
C TYR A 60 22.70 -12.14 3.35
N THR A 61 22.59 -13.41 2.97
CA THR A 61 21.70 -13.90 1.90
C THR A 61 20.22 -13.62 2.19
N GLU A 62 19.80 -13.76 3.44
CA GLU A 62 18.40 -13.50 3.83
C GLU A 62 18.02 -12.02 3.67
N LEU A 63 18.94 -11.11 3.99
CA LEU A 63 18.71 -9.68 3.79
C LEU A 63 18.64 -9.35 2.30
N ALA A 64 19.55 -9.91 1.50
CA ALA A 64 19.56 -9.73 0.05
C ALA A 64 18.22 -10.18 -0.57
N GLU A 65 17.70 -11.35 -0.18
CA GLU A 65 16.40 -11.85 -0.63
C GLU A 65 15.25 -10.89 -0.26
N LEU A 66 15.26 -10.33 0.95
CA LEU A 66 14.23 -9.35 1.35
C LEU A 66 14.32 -8.05 0.54
N VAL A 67 15.52 -7.58 0.20
CA VAL A 67 15.72 -6.38 -0.63
C VAL A 67 15.17 -6.59 -2.03
N GLU A 68 15.39 -7.76 -2.63
CA GLU A 68 14.82 -8.14 -3.92
C GLU A 68 13.29 -8.18 -3.87
N LYS A 69 12.71 -8.86 -2.85
CA LYS A 69 11.26 -8.94 -2.66
C LYS A 69 10.59 -7.60 -2.40
N ALA A 70 11.31 -6.68 -1.77
CA ALA A 70 10.81 -5.34 -1.46
C ALA A 70 10.88 -4.37 -2.66
N LEU A 71 11.44 -4.80 -3.81
CA LEU A 71 11.66 -3.97 -5.00
C LEU A 71 12.44 -2.69 -4.67
N LEU A 72 13.42 -2.78 -3.76
CA LEU A 72 14.19 -1.63 -3.28
C LEU A 72 15.49 -1.37 -4.04
N LEU A 73 15.91 -2.28 -4.92
CA LEU A 73 17.20 -2.18 -5.62
C LEU A 73 17.40 -0.83 -6.31
N GLN A 74 16.41 -0.38 -7.09
CA GLN A 74 16.48 0.90 -7.81
C GLN A 74 16.64 2.10 -6.85
N LYS A 75 15.85 2.14 -5.77
CA LYS A 75 15.95 3.21 -4.77
C LYS A 75 17.29 3.22 -4.04
N LEU A 76 17.86 2.04 -3.80
CA LEU A 76 19.17 1.92 -3.17
C LEU A 76 20.29 2.33 -4.12
N GLU A 77 20.19 2.01 -5.40
CA GLU A 77 21.13 2.48 -6.42
C GLU A 77 21.12 4.00 -6.51
N ASP A 78 19.94 4.62 -6.53
CA ASP A 78 19.80 6.09 -6.50
C ASP A 78 20.41 6.70 -5.22
N ALA A 79 20.21 6.06 -4.07
CA ALA A 79 20.76 6.52 -2.80
C ALA A 79 22.30 6.45 -2.78
N VAL A 80 22.87 5.35 -3.29
CA VAL A 80 24.32 5.16 -3.41
C VAL A 80 24.94 6.14 -4.42
N GLY A 81 24.21 6.50 -5.47
CA GLY A 81 24.65 7.49 -6.45
C GLY A 81 24.77 8.90 -5.86
N ASN A 82 23.92 9.23 -4.87
CA ASN A 82 23.88 10.57 -4.26
C ASN A 82 24.75 10.68 -3.00
N HIS A 83 24.85 9.61 -2.20
CA HIS A 83 25.47 9.63 -0.89
C HIS A 83 26.22 8.32 -0.61
N ASN A 84 27.26 8.39 0.22
CA ASN A 84 27.88 7.17 0.74
C ASN A 84 27.00 6.59 1.86
N ILE A 85 26.65 5.32 1.77
CA ILE A 85 25.67 4.71 2.69
C ILE A 85 26.31 3.79 3.74
N THR A 86 25.61 3.57 4.84
CA THR A 86 25.95 2.55 5.83
C THR A 86 24.79 1.58 5.98
N ILE A 87 25.03 0.29 5.85
CA ILE A 87 24.01 -0.76 5.93
C ILE A 87 24.25 -1.58 7.20
N PHE A 88 23.24 -1.69 8.06
CA PHE A 88 23.23 -2.60 9.19
C PHE A 88 22.57 -3.92 8.80
N ALA A 89 23.40 -4.92 8.52
CA ALA A 89 22.95 -6.21 8.02
C ALA A 89 22.75 -7.21 9.18
N PRO A 90 21.51 -7.63 9.47
CA PRO A 90 21.26 -8.65 10.48
C PRO A 90 21.79 -10.02 10.02
N ARG A 91 22.29 -10.82 10.96
CA ARG A 91 22.68 -12.21 10.69
C ARG A 91 21.49 -13.03 10.18
N ASN A 92 21.72 -13.98 9.27
CA ASN A 92 20.65 -14.83 8.71
C ASN A 92 19.82 -15.55 9.79
N GLN A 93 20.50 -16.01 10.86
CA GLN A 93 19.83 -16.65 12.00
C GLN A 93 18.78 -15.76 12.67
N ALA A 94 18.98 -14.44 12.67
CA ALA A 94 18.03 -13.50 13.25
C ALA A 94 16.74 -13.39 12.43
N LEU A 95 16.81 -13.57 11.11
CA LEU A 95 15.65 -13.52 10.21
C LEU A 95 14.94 -14.88 10.08
N GLU A 96 15.67 -15.97 10.28
CA GLU A 96 15.13 -17.32 10.20
C GLU A 96 14.53 -17.82 11.52
N ARG A 97 15.22 -17.59 12.64
CA ARG A 97 14.92 -18.24 13.93
C ARG A 97 14.42 -17.28 15.00
N ASP A 98 15.01 -16.09 15.06
CA ASP A 98 14.72 -15.14 16.15
C ASP A 98 13.48 -14.28 15.86
N LEU A 99 13.02 -14.26 14.60
CA LEU A 99 11.84 -13.51 14.17
C LEU A 99 10.55 -14.30 14.40
N ASP A 100 9.52 -13.65 14.95
CA ASP A 100 8.19 -14.25 15.11
C ASP A 100 7.67 -14.72 13.74
N PRO A 101 7.30 -16.02 13.58
CA PRO A 101 6.81 -16.54 12.31
C PRO A 101 5.56 -15.80 11.80
N GLU A 102 4.71 -15.29 12.69
CA GLU A 102 3.55 -14.49 12.30
C GLU A 102 3.97 -13.12 11.75
N PHE A 103 4.97 -12.50 12.37
CA PHE A 103 5.55 -11.24 11.89
C PHE A 103 6.27 -11.41 10.56
N LYS A 104 7.06 -12.49 10.39
CA LYS A 104 7.70 -12.84 9.12
C LYS A 104 6.67 -13.01 8.00
N ARG A 105 5.57 -13.72 8.28
CA ARG A 105 4.47 -13.88 7.31
C ARG A 105 3.83 -12.54 6.97
N PHE A 106 3.57 -11.70 7.97
CA PHE A 106 3.04 -10.35 7.77
C PHE A 106 3.93 -9.51 6.84
N LEU A 107 5.26 -9.54 7.02
CA LEU A 107 6.19 -8.78 6.19
C LEU A 107 6.25 -9.27 4.74
N LEU A 108 6.12 -10.58 4.52
CA LEU A 108 6.19 -11.21 3.19
C LEU A 108 4.86 -11.13 2.41
N GLU A 109 3.78 -10.67 3.04
CA GLU A 109 2.51 -10.42 2.34
C GLU A 109 2.65 -9.22 1.38
N PRO A 110 2.25 -9.34 0.10
CA PRO A 110 2.35 -8.24 -0.87
C PRO A 110 1.64 -6.96 -0.42
N ARG A 111 0.53 -7.10 0.33
CA ARG A 111 -0.22 -5.95 0.87
C ARG A 111 0.57 -5.13 1.90
N ASN A 112 1.57 -5.72 2.56
CA ASN A 112 2.38 -5.04 3.58
C ASN A 112 3.78 -4.69 3.05
N LEU A 113 3.95 -4.65 1.71
CA LEU A 113 5.21 -4.30 1.06
C LEU A 113 5.75 -2.95 1.55
N LYS A 114 4.90 -1.96 1.83
CA LYS A 114 5.32 -0.68 2.42
C LYS A 114 5.98 -0.85 3.79
N SER A 115 5.44 -1.72 4.64
CA SER A 115 6.00 -2.02 5.95
C SER A 115 7.35 -2.74 5.83
N LEU A 116 7.49 -3.67 4.86
CA LEU A 116 8.77 -4.30 4.53
C LEU A 116 9.80 -3.28 4.01
N GLN A 117 9.40 -2.40 3.08
CA GLN A 117 10.28 -1.34 2.57
C GLN A 117 10.76 -0.40 3.68
N THR A 118 9.83 0.05 4.54
CA THR A 118 10.15 0.93 5.67
C THR A 118 11.13 0.25 6.63
N LEU A 119 10.91 -1.03 6.91
CA LEU A 119 11.79 -1.81 7.76
C LEU A 119 13.20 -1.93 7.16
N LEU A 120 13.33 -2.28 5.88
CA LEU A 120 14.65 -2.41 5.25
C LEU A 120 15.38 -1.06 5.14
N MET A 121 14.67 0.00 4.78
CA MET A 121 15.24 1.35 4.71
C MET A 121 15.69 1.87 6.07
N SER A 122 15.05 1.42 7.17
CA SER A 122 15.48 1.77 8.52
C SER A 122 16.82 1.16 8.93
N HIS A 123 17.30 0.14 8.21
CA HIS A 123 18.63 -0.44 8.44
C HIS A 123 19.74 0.32 7.69
N ILE A 124 19.39 1.36 6.92
CA ILE A 124 20.33 2.04 6.03
C ILE A 124 20.42 3.51 6.40
N LEU A 125 21.63 4.00 6.61
CA LEU A 125 21.91 5.40 6.86
C LEU A 125 22.46 6.07 5.58
N PRO A 126 21.99 7.29 5.23
CA PRO A 126 22.48 8.06 4.09
C PRO A 126 23.86 8.69 4.33
N THR A 127 24.62 8.19 5.31
CA THR A 127 25.94 8.68 5.68
C THR A 127 26.88 7.51 5.92
N ARG A 128 28.13 7.61 5.45
CA ARG A 128 29.17 6.61 5.71
C ARG A 128 29.70 6.73 7.12
N MET A 129 29.47 5.71 7.93
CA MET A 129 29.98 5.62 9.29
C MET A 129 30.70 4.30 9.46
N GLY A 130 32.03 4.33 9.40
CA GLY A 130 32.85 3.17 9.73
C GLY A 130 33.05 3.04 11.25
N SER A 131 33.65 1.94 11.67
CA SER A 131 33.90 1.67 13.09
C SER A 131 34.69 2.79 13.79
N HIS A 132 35.64 3.42 13.11
CA HIS A 132 36.49 4.47 13.68
C HIS A 132 35.80 5.85 13.79
N GLY A 133 34.67 6.03 13.11
CA GLY A 133 33.84 7.25 13.11
C GLY A 133 32.56 7.11 13.93
N TRP A 134 32.48 6.11 14.81
CA TRP A 134 31.31 5.87 15.64
C TRP A 134 31.09 7.03 16.62
N PRO A 135 29.86 7.54 16.78
CA PRO A 135 29.59 8.67 17.66
C PRO A 135 29.92 8.31 19.12
N ALA A 136 30.64 9.22 19.79
CA ALA A 136 30.95 9.11 21.21
C ALA A 136 29.80 9.58 22.12
N ALA A 137 28.79 10.24 21.55
CA ALA A 137 27.62 10.75 22.24
C ALA A 137 26.36 10.09 21.67
N ASP A 138 25.37 9.87 22.53
CA ASP A 138 24.04 9.36 22.15
C ASP A 138 23.34 10.39 21.24
N LEU A 139 23.44 10.18 19.94
CA LEU A 139 22.81 11.00 18.92
C LEU A 139 21.84 10.14 18.08
N LEU A 140 20.74 10.77 17.68
CA LEU A 140 19.78 10.21 16.74
C LEU A 140 20.28 10.43 15.32
N HIS A 141 20.39 9.35 14.55
CA HIS A 141 20.81 9.37 13.16
C HIS A 141 19.62 9.09 12.24
N PRO A 142 19.32 9.98 11.27
CA PRO A 142 18.25 9.75 10.32
C PRO A 142 18.60 8.59 9.38
N THR A 143 17.65 7.70 9.13
CA THR A 143 17.80 6.60 8.15
C THR A 143 17.28 7.01 6.78
N LEU A 144 17.35 6.12 5.79
CA LEU A 144 16.63 6.28 4.53
C LEU A 144 15.10 6.16 4.70
N SER A 145 14.64 5.73 5.86
CA SER A 145 13.25 5.83 6.29
C SER A 145 13.07 7.02 7.24
N ASP A 146 11.83 7.41 7.53
CA ASP A 146 11.53 8.45 8.55
C ASP A 146 11.89 8.01 10.00
N HIS A 147 12.50 6.85 10.16
CA HIS A 147 13.01 6.33 11.43
C HIS A 147 14.41 6.88 11.75
N HIS A 148 14.68 7.06 13.05
CA HIS A 148 15.96 7.53 13.56
C HIS A 148 16.57 6.45 14.44
N LEU A 149 17.84 6.12 14.20
CA LEU A 149 18.59 5.12 14.99
C LEU A 149 19.41 5.81 16.08
N HIS A 150 19.43 5.22 17.27
CA HIS A 150 20.35 5.56 18.35
C HIS A 150 21.65 4.77 18.19
N LEU A 151 22.77 5.45 17.96
CA LEU A 151 24.07 4.80 17.91
C LEU A 151 24.80 5.07 19.21
N THR A 152 25.12 4.02 19.95
CA THR A 152 25.72 4.16 21.28
C THR A 152 26.96 3.28 21.40
N THR A 153 27.86 3.64 22.31
CA THR A 153 29.01 2.81 22.68
C THR A 153 28.86 2.44 24.14
N ASN A 154 28.76 1.15 24.42
CA ASN A 154 28.69 0.63 25.78
C ASN A 154 30.00 0.94 26.52
N PRO A 155 29.96 1.05 27.86
CA PRO A 155 31.17 1.19 28.67
C PRO A 155 32.12 -0.02 28.55
N SER A 156 31.64 -1.18 28.07
CA SER A 156 32.44 -2.36 27.70
C SER A 156 33.26 -2.16 26.42
N GLY A 157 32.98 -1.12 25.63
CA GLY A 157 33.56 -0.87 24.31
C GLY A 157 32.78 -1.46 23.14
N GLU A 158 31.70 -2.20 23.41
CA GLU A 158 30.79 -2.75 22.39
C GLU A 158 29.91 -1.66 21.80
N LYS A 159 29.67 -1.72 20.49
CA LYS A 159 28.85 -0.74 19.77
C LYS A 159 27.46 -1.30 19.54
N THR A 160 26.44 -0.49 19.78
CA THR A 160 25.05 -0.89 19.60
C THR A 160 24.30 0.11 18.71
N VAL A 161 23.34 -0.43 17.97
CA VAL A 161 22.41 0.28 17.09
C VAL A 161 21.01 0.06 17.65
N ASP A 162 20.41 1.11 18.20
CA ASP A 162 19.26 1.09 19.09
C ASP A 162 19.46 0.12 20.25
N ALA A 163 19.03 -1.12 20.05
CA ALA A 163 19.18 -2.17 21.03
C ALA A 163 19.95 -3.39 20.44
N ALA A 164 20.20 -3.41 19.13
CA ALA A 164 20.96 -4.46 18.46
C ALA A 164 22.47 -4.25 18.64
N GLU A 165 23.20 -5.29 19.03
CA GLU A 165 24.66 -5.23 19.11
C GLU A 165 25.31 -5.43 17.73
N ILE A 166 26.40 -4.72 17.48
CA ILE A 166 27.22 -4.91 16.27
C ILE A 166 28.20 -6.05 16.51
N LEU A 167 27.93 -7.20 15.88
CA LEU A 167 28.79 -8.38 15.94
C LEU A 167 30.03 -8.24 15.06
N ARG A 168 29.87 -7.64 13.86
CA ARG A 168 30.95 -7.47 12.89
C ARG A 168 30.99 -6.04 12.41
N ALA A 169 31.90 -5.25 12.98
CA ALA A 169 32.13 -3.89 12.51
C ALA A 169 32.99 -3.89 11.24
N ASP A 170 32.66 -3.04 10.26
CA ASP A 170 33.37 -2.90 8.98
C ASP A 170 33.55 -4.22 8.20
N ASP A 171 32.53 -5.08 8.25
CA ASP A 171 32.56 -6.43 7.67
C ASP A 171 32.75 -6.39 6.14
N VAL A 172 32.09 -5.44 5.48
CA VAL A 172 32.31 -5.13 4.07
C VAL A 172 32.51 -3.63 3.90
N VAL A 173 33.68 -3.25 3.39
CA VAL A 173 34.01 -1.85 3.11
C VAL A 173 34.16 -1.63 1.61
N ARG A 174 33.48 -0.62 1.07
CA ARG A 174 33.59 -0.15 -0.31
C ARG A 174 33.76 1.38 -0.34
N PRO A 175 34.19 1.97 -1.47
CA PRO A 175 34.21 3.41 -1.63
C PRO A 175 32.82 4.04 -1.39
N ASP A 176 31.78 3.37 -1.87
CA ASP A 176 30.41 3.89 -1.88
C ASP A 176 29.63 3.62 -0.58
N GLY A 177 30.19 2.81 0.33
CA GLY A 177 29.52 2.52 1.60
C GLY A 177 30.20 1.47 2.47
N VAL A 178 29.57 1.15 3.60
CA VAL A 178 30.04 0.14 4.55
C VAL A 178 28.89 -0.72 5.07
N ILE A 179 29.15 -2.00 5.33
CA ILE A 179 28.20 -2.95 5.93
C ILE A 179 28.71 -3.33 7.32
N HIS A 180 27.83 -3.23 8.32
CA HIS A 180 28.03 -3.74 9.67
C HIS A 180 27.09 -4.90 9.93
N GLY A 181 27.64 -6.02 10.42
CA GLY A 181 26.85 -7.16 10.87
C GLY A 181 26.24 -6.90 12.25
N ILE A 182 24.92 -6.97 12.36
CA ILE A 182 24.19 -6.81 13.64
C ILE A 182 23.59 -8.13 14.12
N GLU A 183 23.42 -8.25 15.43
CA GLU A 183 22.88 -9.45 16.07
C GLU A 183 21.42 -9.73 15.68
N ARG A 184 20.61 -8.68 15.56
CA ARG A 184 19.15 -8.79 15.41
C ARG A 184 18.55 -7.72 14.52
N LEU A 185 17.38 -8.01 13.98
CA LEU A 185 16.62 -7.09 13.12
C LEU A 185 16.14 -5.85 13.91
N ILE A 186 16.32 -4.68 13.33
CA ILE A 186 15.78 -3.41 13.85
C ILE A 186 14.35 -3.27 13.34
N VAL A 187 13.40 -3.08 14.26
CA VAL A 187 11.97 -2.97 13.92
C VAL A 187 11.48 -1.57 14.29
N PRO A 188 11.19 -0.71 13.29
CA PRO A 188 10.61 0.60 13.54
C PRO A 188 9.23 0.49 14.20
N ARG A 189 8.90 1.47 15.07
CA ARG A 189 7.60 1.52 15.77
C ARG A 189 6.41 1.51 14.80
N SER A 190 6.52 2.20 13.67
CA SER A 190 5.48 2.22 12.62
C SER A 190 5.16 0.82 12.08
N VAL A 191 6.18 0.02 11.81
CA VAL A 191 6.02 -1.36 11.32
C VAL A 191 5.44 -2.27 12.40
N GLN A 192 5.87 -2.08 13.66
CA GLN A 192 5.31 -2.81 14.79
C GLN A 192 3.82 -2.48 15.00
N GLU A 193 3.43 -1.22 14.86
CA GLU A 193 2.03 -0.77 14.92
C GLU A 193 1.18 -1.37 13.80
N ASP A 194 1.73 -1.44 12.57
CA ASP A 194 1.06 -2.09 11.43
C ASP A 194 0.79 -3.57 11.70
N PHE A 195 1.78 -4.29 12.25
CA PHE A 195 1.62 -5.68 12.64
C PHE A 195 0.58 -5.86 13.75
N ASN A 196 0.64 -5.04 14.80
CA ASN A 196 -0.29 -5.11 15.93
C ASN A 196 -1.74 -4.84 15.48
N ARG A 197 -1.93 -3.88 14.56
CA ARG A 197 -3.24 -3.58 13.96
C ARG A 197 -3.80 -4.79 13.22
N ARG A 198 -2.97 -5.50 12.45
CA ARG A 198 -3.39 -6.75 11.76
C ARG A 198 -3.72 -7.87 12.72
N ARG A 199 -2.90 -8.09 13.75
CA ARG A 199 -3.14 -9.12 14.75
C ARG A 199 -4.47 -8.90 15.48
N ASN A 200 -4.79 -7.65 15.82
CA ASN A 200 -6.05 -7.30 16.44
C ASN A 200 -7.25 -7.57 15.52
N LEU A 201 -7.17 -7.19 14.23
CA LEU A 201 -8.21 -7.52 13.24
C LEU A 201 -8.43 -9.03 13.09
N ALA A 202 -7.35 -9.82 13.06
CA ALA A 202 -7.45 -11.27 13.00
C ALA A 202 -8.11 -11.85 14.27
N ALA A 203 -7.74 -11.37 15.46
CA ALA A 203 -8.35 -11.78 16.73
C ALA A 203 -9.85 -11.42 16.81
N ILE A 204 -10.23 -10.23 16.34
CA ILE A 204 -11.63 -9.80 16.23
C ILE A 204 -12.41 -10.70 15.24
N SER A 205 -11.78 -11.11 14.14
CA SER A 205 -12.40 -12.01 13.15
C SER A 205 -12.51 -13.48 13.60
N ALA A 206 -11.73 -13.89 14.61
CA ALA A 206 -11.64 -15.27 15.09
C ALA A 206 -12.71 -15.64 16.15
N VAL A 207 -13.65 -14.73 16.44
CA VAL A 207 -14.82 -15.06 17.27
C VAL A 207 -15.69 -16.04 16.48
N LEU A 208 -15.64 -17.32 16.86
CA LEU A 208 -16.50 -18.36 16.31
C LEU A 208 -17.97 -17.93 16.41
N PRO A 209 -18.76 -17.99 15.33
CA PRO A 209 -20.18 -17.65 15.40
C PRO A 209 -20.87 -18.62 16.35
N GLN A 210 -21.41 -18.10 17.45
CA GLN A 210 -22.35 -18.86 18.27
C GLN A 210 -23.62 -19.05 17.45
N GLY A 211 -24.10 -20.31 17.36
CA GLY A 211 -25.33 -20.62 16.64
C GLY A 211 -26.50 -19.79 17.15
N ALA A 212 -27.42 -19.45 16.25
CA ALA A 212 -28.62 -18.70 16.61
C ALA A 212 -29.32 -19.38 17.81
N PRO A 213 -29.74 -18.61 18.84
CA PRO A 213 -30.34 -19.20 20.02
C PRO A 213 -31.65 -19.90 19.64
N GLU A 214 -31.75 -21.20 19.95
CA GLU A 214 -32.90 -22.04 19.62
C GLU A 214 -34.14 -21.53 20.37
N VAL A 215 -35.13 -21.04 19.63
CA VAL A 215 -36.42 -20.60 20.17
C VAL A 215 -37.37 -21.79 20.20
N ASP A 216 -37.89 -22.11 21.38
CA ASP A 216 -38.81 -23.22 21.54
C ASP A 216 -40.16 -22.87 20.89
N PRO A 217 -40.59 -23.56 19.81
CA PRO A 217 -41.72 -23.13 18.97
C PRO A 217 -43.08 -23.16 19.69
N ARG A 218 -43.16 -23.82 20.85
CA ARG A 218 -44.40 -23.90 21.63
C ARG A 218 -44.53 -22.80 22.68
N THR A 219 -43.43 -22.16 23.07
CA THR A 219 -43.42 -21.15 24.13
C THR A 219 -42.87 -19.80 23.68
N HIS A 220 -42.32 -19.70 22.47
CA HIS A 220 -41.61 -18.52 21.95
C HIS A 220 -40.53 -17.99 22.91
N ARG A 221 -39.92 -18.88 23.73
CA ARG A 221 -38.83 -18.52 24.63
C ARG A 221 -37.52 -19.13 24.15
N LEU A 222 -36.43 -18.39 24.34
CA LEU A 222 -35.08 -18.85 24.09
C LEU A 222 -34.74 -19.99 25.05
N LYS A 223 -34.24 -21.11 24.53
CA LYS A 223 -33.80 -22.24 25.34
C LYS A 223 -32.57 -21.82 26.15
N LYS A 224 -32.74 -21.69 27.47
CA LYS A 224 -31.66 -21.26 28.36
C LYS A 224 -30.56 -22.34 28.36
N PRO A 225 -29.27 -21.97 28.18
CA PRO A 225 -28.19 -22.95 28.30
C PRO A 225 -28.23 -23.60 29.69
N ALA A 226 -27.77 -24.85 29.76
CA ALA A 226 -27.81 -25.65 30.99
C ALA A 226 -27.19 -24.86 32.17
N PRO A 227 -27.77 -24.93 33.38
CA PRO A 227 -27.22 -24.24 34.54
C PRO A 227 -25.78 -24.68 34.77
N VAL A 228 -24.84 -23.73 34.79
CA VAL A 228 -23.47 -23.98 35.24
C VAL A 228 -23.50 -24.35 36.73
N PRO A 229 -22.74 -25.37 37.16
CA PRO A 229 -22.67 -25.76 38.56
C PRO A 229 -22.25 -24.59 39.45
N ALA A 230 -22.85 -24.47 40.63
CA ALA A 230 -22.46 -23.46 41.60
C ALA A 230 -20.98 -23.62 41.97
N GLY A 231 -20.16 -22.61 41.69
CA GLY A 231 -18.71 -22.61 41.91
C GLY A 231 -17.84 -22.57 40.65
N ALA A 232 -18.43 -22.57 39.45
CA ALA A 232 -17.67 -22.39 38.22
C ALA A 232 -17.07 -20.96 38.12
N PRO A 233 -15.81 -20.80 37.65
CA PRO A 233 -15.25 -19.48 37.37
C PRO A 233 -16.07 -18.76 36.30
N PRO A 234 -16.13 -17.41 36.32
CA PRO A 234 -16.89 -16.65 35.34
C PRO A 234 -16.39 -16.96 33.92
N VAL A 235 -17.34 -17.29 33.03
CA VAL A 235 -17.08 -17.72 31.65
C VAL A 235 -16.45 -16.61 30.80
N LEU A 236 -16.56 -15.34 31.22
CA LEU A 236 -15.98 -14.19 30.53
C LEU A 236 -15.31 -13.21 31.52
N PRO A 237 -14.19 -12.57 31.14
CA PRO A 237 -13.55 -11.54 31.94
C PRO A 237 -14.44 -10.29 32.06
N ILE A 238 -14.34 -9.59 33.20
CA ILE A 238 -15.20 -8.44 33.58
C ILE A 238 -15.20 -7.32 32.53
N TYR A 239 -14.11 -7.17 31.77
CA TYR A 239 -13.98 -6.16 30.72
C TYR A 239 -15.00 -6.34 29.58
N ASP A 240 -15.36 -7.59 29.22
CA ASP A 240 -16.34 -7.87 28.17
C ASP A 240 -17.78 -7.53 28.60
N ALA A 241 -18.05 -7.55 29.91
CA ALA A 241 -19.36 -7.20 30.45
C ALA A 241 -19.62 -5.68 30.50
N MET A 242 -18.59 -4.86 30.32
CA MET A 242 -18.67 -3.39 30.34
C MET A 242 -18.63 -2.76 28.93
N ALA A 243 -18.49 -3.57 27.87
CA ALA A 243 -18.48 -3.07 26.50
C ALA A 243 -19.90 -2.61 26.08
N PRO A 244 -20.06 -1.41 25.49
CA PRO A 244 -21.33 -0.97 24.94
C PRO A 244 -21.79 -1.96 23.85
N GLY A 245 -23.03 -2.44 23.97
CA GLY A 245 -23.55 -3.55 23.17
C GLY A 245 -23.48 -3.30 21.65
N PRO A 246 -23.26 -4.36 20.83
CA PRO A 246 -23.16 -4.23 19.39
C PRO A 246 -24.50 -3.81 18.77
N SER A 247 -24.43 -2.92 17.78
CA SER A 247 -25.58 -2.46 17.00
C SER A 247 -26.28 -3.63 16.32
N LEU A 248 -27.61 -3.65 16.39
CA LEU A 248 -28.52 -4.57 15.69
C LEU A 248 -28.46 -4.35 14.17
N ALA A 249 -27.40 -4.82 13.51
CA ALA A 249 -27.36 -4.97 12.06
C ALA A 249 -27.41 -6.46 11.71
N PRO A 250 -28.24 -6.91 10.76
CA PRO A 250 -28.29 -8.30 10.32
C PRO A 250 -26.97 -8.68 9.63
N ALA A 251 -26.35 -9.79 10.04
CA ALA A 251 -25.18 -10.34 9.36
C ALA A 251 -25.59 -10.95 8.00
N PRO A 252 -24.81 -10.76 6.92
CA PRO A 252 -25.04 -11.41 5.62
C PRO A 252 -24.96 -12.94 5.73
N ALA A 253 -25.88 -13.65 5.08
CA ALA A 253 -25.97 -15.10 5.14
C ALA A 253 -24.73 -15.81 4.54
N PRO A 254 -24.21 -16.88 5.18
CA PRO A 254 -23.15 -17.70 4.61
C PRO A 254 -23.60 -18.37 3.31
N GLY A 255 -22.95 -18.04 2.20
CA GLY A 255 -23.14 -18.72 0.92
C GLY A 255 -22.73 -20.20 0.95
N PRO A 256 -23.23 -21.03 0.04
CA PRO A 256 -23.08 -22.49 0.09
C PRO A 256 -21.65 -22.92 -0.26
N GLY A 257 -20.86 -23.25 0.77
CA GLY A 257 -19.51 -23.79 0.63
C GLY A 257 -19.50 -25.29 0.33
N GLY A 258 -18.79 -25.69 -0.73
CA GLY A 258 -18.59 -27.09 -1.09
C GLY A 258 -17.61 -27.86 -0.18
N PRO A 259 -17.48 -29.18 -0.38
CA PRO A 259 -16.78 -30.11 0.52
C PRO A 259 -15.24 -29.93 0.63
N LYS A 260 -14.66 -28.98 -0.11
CA LYS A 260 -13.30 -28.48 0.10
C LYS A 260 -13.42 -26.96 0.17
N HIS A 261 -13.04 -26.35 1.30
CA HIS A 261 -13.14 -24.90 1.56
C HIS A 261 -12.14 -24.07 0.72
N HIS A 262 -12.00 -24.36 -0.58
CA HIS A 262 -11.30 -23.51 -1.51
C HIS A 262 -12.32 -22.56 -2.12
N PHE A 263 -12.26 -21.32 -1.67
CA PHE A 263 -13.07 -20.25 -2.19
C PHE A 263 -12.50 -19.83 -3.55
N ASN A 264 -13.31 -19.95 -4.60
CA ASN A 264 -12.88 -19.62 -5.95
C ASN A 264 -13.38 -18.21 -6.29
N GLY A 265 -12.52 -17.23 -6.06
CA GLY A 265 -12.79 -15.82 -6.35
C GLY A 265 -12.94 -15.54 -7.84
N GLU A 266 -12.26 -16.28 -8.72
CA GLU A 266 -12.45 -16.13 -10.18
C GLU A 266 -13.88 -16.45 -10.61
N ARG A 267 -14.54 -17.40 -9.94
CA ARG A 267 -15.95 -17.71 -10.21
C ARG A 267 -16.85 -16.56 -9.81
N GLN A 268 -16.65 -15.96 -8.64
CA GLN A 268 -17.41 -14.78 -8.21
C GLN A 268 -17.18 -13.59 -9.13
N VAL A 269 -15.94 -13.41 -9.60
CA VAL A 269 -15.64 -12.39 -10.60
C VAL A 269 -16.49 -12.58 -11.85
N LYS A 270 -16.57 -13.81 -12.36
CA LYS A 270 -17.43 -14.13 -13.51
C LYS A 270 -18.91 -13.92 -13.21
N ASP A 271 -19.37 -14.31 -12.02
CA ASP A 271 -20.76 -14.14 -11.61
C ASP A 271 -21.13 -12.65 -11.50
N PHE A 272 -20.24 -11.80 -10.97
CA PHE A 272 -20.47 -10.35 -10.94
C PHE A 272 -20.53 -9.76 -12.35
N ILE A 273 -19.62 -10.15 -13.26
CA ILE A 273 -19.58 -9.61 -14.63
C ILE A 273 -20.89 -9.95 -15.32
N HIS A 274 -21.36 -11.18 -15.14
CA HIS A 274 -22.64 -11.62 -15.67
C HIS A 274 -23.81 -10.84 -15.05
N THR A 275 -23.79 -10.53 -13.75
CA THR A 275 -24.80 -9.68 -13.11
C THR A 275 -24.80 -8.26 -13.67
N LEU A 276 -23.63 -7.65 -13.93
CA LEU A 276 -23.55 -6.31 -14.54
C LEU A 276 -24.17 -6.28 -15.94
N LEU A 277 -23.87 -7.29 -16.77
CA LEU A 277 -24.46 -7.44 -18.10
C LEU A 277 -25.98 -7.66 -18.04
N HIS A 278 -26.49 -8.35 -17.01
CA HIS A 278 -27.91 -8.60 -16.85
C HIS A 278 -28.68 -7.41 -16.27
N TYR A 279 -28.06 -6.65 -15.36
CA TYR A 279 -28.63 -5.43 -14.80
C TYR A 279 -28.85 -4.38 -15.89
N GLY A 280 -27.88 -4.25 -16.81
CA GLY A 280 -27.91 -3.31 -17.92
C GLY A 280 -27.50 -1.89 -17.51
N GLY A 281 -26.91 -1.13 -18.43
CA GLY A 281 -26.40 0.22 -18.14
C GLY A 281 -24.99 0.28 -17.55
N TYR A 282 -24.31 -0.88 -17.45
CA TYR A 282 -22.91 -1.02 -17.03
C TYR A 282 -22.13 -1.95 -17.98
N ASN A 283 -22.56 -2.03 -19.25
CA ASN A 283 -21.98 -2.91 -20.25
C ASN A 283 -20.55 -2.50 -20.59
N GLU A 284 -20.27 -1.21 -20.68
CA GLU A 284 -18.93 -0.71 -21.01
C GLU A 284 -17.91 -1.15 -19.96
N MET A 285 -18.28 -1.07 -18.68
CA MET A 285 -17.43 -1.55 -17.59
C MET A 285 -17.26 -3.07 -17.61
N ALA A 286 -18.35 -3.82 -17.84
CA ALA A 286 -18.28 -5.27 -17.94
C ALA A 286 -17.35 -5.70 -19.10
N ASP A 287 -17.45 -5.03 -20.25
CA ASP A 287 -16.61 -5.28 -21.42
C ASP A 287 -15.15 -4.92 -21.16
N ILE A 288 -14.87 -3.81 -20.47
CA ILE A 288 -13.52 -3.45 -20.02
C ILE A 288 -12.95 -4.54 -19.10
N LEU A 289 -13.73 -5.05 -18.14
CA LEU A 289 -13.27 -6.10 -17.22
C LEU A 289 -13.03 -7.44 -17.94
N VAL A 290 -13.81 -7.75 -18.97
CA VAL A 290 -13.61 -8.95 -19.81
C VAL A 290 -12.38 -8.80 -20.71
N ASN A 291 -12.18 -7.63 -21.30
CA ASN A 291 -11.04 -7.34 -22.17
C ASN A 291 -9.72 -7.30 -21.38
N LEU A 292 -9.73 -6.59 -20.24
CA LEU A 292 -8.63 -6.52 -19.28
C LEU A 292 -8.60 -7.78 -18.39
N THR A 293 -8.37 -8.92 -19.03
CA THR A 293 -8.33 -10.22 -18.34
C THR A 293 -7.35 -10.25 -17.15
N SER A 294 -6.30 -9.44 -17.18
CA SER A 294 -5.37 -9.22 -16.06
C SER A 294 -6.11 -8.71 -14.83
N LEU A 295 -6.89 -7.64 -14.94
CA LEU A 295 -7.62 -7.02 -13.83
C LEU A 295 -8.66 -7.97 -13.22
N ALA A 296 -9.46 -8.63 -14.07
CA ALA A 296 -10.44 -9.62 -13.59
C ALA A 296 -9.75 -10.80 -12.88
N THR A 297 -8.61 -11.25 -13.39
CA THR A 297 -7.81 -12.32 -12.76
C THR A 297 -7.20 -11.86 -11.43
N GLU A 298 -6.70 -10.63 -11.35
CA GLU A 298 -6.19 -10.03 -10.12
C GLU A 298 -7.27 -9.91 -9.06
N MET A 299 -8.45 -9.39 -9.42
CA MET A 299 -9.62 -9.35 -8.53
C MET A 299 -9.99 -10.75 -8.04
N GLY A 300 -10.01 -11.73 -8.95
CA GLY A 300 -10.33 -13.12 -8.61
C GLY A 300 -9.32 -13.73 -7.65
N ARG A 301 -8.03 -13.44 -7.83
CA ARG A 301 -6.96 -13.85 -6.92
C ARG A 301 -7.10 -13.18 -5.56
N LEU A 302 -7.34 -11.87 -5.52
CA LEU A 302 -7.53 -11.12 -4.26
C LEU A 302 -8.70 -11.71 -3.47
N VAL A 303 -9.83 -11.94 -4.14
CA VAL A 303 -11.03 -12.49 -3.50
C VAL A 303 -10.80 -13.94 -3.04
N SER A 304 -10.02 -14.73 -3.77
CA SER A 304 -9.61 -16.10 -3.38
C SER A 304 -8.68 -16.12 -2.17
N GLU A 305 -7.78 -15.13 -2.06
CA GLU A 305 -6.91 -14.91 -0.90
C GLU A 305 -7.68 -14.39 0.33
N GLY A 306 -8.97 -14.05 0.15
CA GLY A 306 -9.89 -13.66 1.20
C GLY A 306 -10.06 -12.16 1.36
N TYR A 307 -9.55 -11.36 0.43
CA TYR A 307 -9.82 -9.92 0.39
C TYR A 307 -11.29 -9.64 0.09
N VAL A 308 -11.74 -8.47 0.55
CA VAL A 308 -13.06 -7.92 0.28
C VAL A 308 -12.90 -6.62 -0.50
N LEU A 309 -13.76 -6.41 -1.49
CA LEU A 309 -13.66 -5.33 -2.46
C LEU A 309 -15.03 -4.66 -2.62
N THR A 310 -15.02 -3.34 -2.78
CA THR A 310 -16.17 -2.58 -3.29
C THR A 310 -15.80 -2.01 -4.65
N VAL A 311 -16.67 -2.19 -5.63
CA VAL A 311 -16.48 -1.71 -6.99
C VAL A 311 -17.47 -0.59 -7.24
N LEU A 312 -16.97 0.62 -7.49
CA LEU A 312 -17.77 1.77 -7.91
C LEU A 312 -17.94 1.70 -9.43
N ALA A 313 -19.08 1.20 -9.90
CA ALA A 313 -19.34 0.99 -11.31
C ALA A 313 -19.88 2.26 -11.98
N PRO A 314 -19.13 2.94 -12.87
CA PRO A 314 -19.68 4.05 -13.63
C PRO A 314 -20.69 3.55 -14.67
N ASN A 315 -21.81 4.27 -14.80
CA ASN A 315 -22.82 3.96 -15.80
C ASN A 315 -22.30 4.16 -17.24
N ASP A 316 -22.95 3.48 -18.19
CA ASP A 316 -22.62 3.55 -19.61
C ASP A 316 -22.74 4.99 -20.14
N GLU A 317 -23.68 5.79 -19.60
CA GLU A 317 -23.81 7.21 -19.96
C GLU A 317 -22.62 8.06 -19.52
N ALA A 318 -21.99 7.78 -18.38
CA ALA A 318 -20.79 8.48 -17.94
C ALA A 318 -19.56 8.00 -18.71
N MET A 319 -19.46 6.69 -18.98
CA MET A 319 -18.39 6.13 -19.79
C MET A 319 -18.42 6.69 -21.22
N ALA A 320 -19.61 6.89 -21.79
CA ALA A 320 -19.78 7.51 -23.11
C ALA A 320 -19.41 9.01 -23.15
N LYS A 321 -19.42 9.70 -22.00
CA LYS A 321 -19.01 11.11 -21.90
C LYS A 321 -17.50 11.28 -21.87
N LEU A 322 -16.73 10.21 -21.67
CA LEU A 322 -15.28 10.26 -21.74
C LEU A 322 -14.84 10.58 -23.17
N THR A 323 -14.02 11.62 -23.32
CA THR A 323 -13.43 11.93 -24.62
C THR A 323 -12.53 10.77 -25.04
N THR A 324 -12.59 10.38 -26.33
CA THR A 324 -11.75 9.31 -26.90
C THR A 324 -10.27 9.48 -26.58
N ASP A 325 -9.83 10.72 -26.40
CA ASP A 325 -8.45 11.07 -26.09
C ASP A 325 -8.00 10.54 -24.71
N GLN A 326 -8.88 10.53 -23.70
CA GLN A 326 -8.59 10.03 -22.35
C GLN A 326 -8.56 8.50 -22.25
N LEU A 327 -9.20 7.82 -23.20
CA LEU A 327 -9.18 6.35 -23.31
C LEU A 327 -8.11 5.86 -24.30
N SER A 328 -7.52 6.77 -25.08
CA SER A 328 -6.55 6.43 -26.14
C SER A 328 -5.14 6.16 -25.62
N GLU A 329 -4.83 6.60 -24.40
CA GLU A 329 -3.55 6.29 -23.76
C GLU A 329 -3.47 4.80 -23.40
N PRO A 330 -2.40 4.10 -23.79
CA PRO A 330 -2.25 2.68 -23.48
C PRO A 330 -2.16 2.49 -21.96
N GLY A 331 -3.14 1.77 -21.39
CA GLY A 331 -3.25 1.51 -19.95
C GLY A 331 -4.08 2.53 -19.16
N ALA A 332 -4.59 3.60 -19.78
CA ALA A 332 -5.54 4.50 -19.13
C ALA A 332 -6.83 3.80 -18.63
N PRO A 333 -7.50 2.91 -19.39
CA PRO A 333 -8.70 2.26 -18.89
C PRO A 333 -8.43 1.40 -17.65
N GLU A 334 -7.29 0.70 -17.60
CA GLU A 334 -6.86 -0.07 -16.42
C GLU A 334 -6.72 0.85 -15.19
N GLN A 335 -6.00 1.97 -15.34
CA GLN A 335 -5.78 2.93 -14.26
C GLN A 335 -7.07 3.57 -13.75
N ILE A 336 -7.98 3.91 -14.66
CA ILE A 336 -9.31 4.41 -14.30
C ILE A 336 -10.03 3.36 -13.48
N MET A 337 -10.04 2.09 -13.91
CA MET A 337 -10.69 1.01 -13.16
C MET A 337 -10.09 0.79 -11.76
N TYR A 338 -8.76 0.84 -11.61
CA TYR A 338 -8.13 0.70 -10.28
C TYR A 338 -8.54 1.81 -9.30
N PHE A 339 -8.87 3.00 -9.79
CA PHE A 339 -9.37 4.09 -8.95
C PHE A 339 -10.82 3.89 -8.50
N HIS A 340 -11.58 3.07 -9.22
CA HIS A 340 -12.97 2.73 -8.90
C HIS A 340 -13.10 1.54 -7.96
N ILE A 341 -12.00 0.87 -7.60
CA ILE A 341 -12.01 -0.30 -6.71
C ILE A 341 -11.47 0.09 -5.34
N ILE A 342 -12.27 -0.14 -4.29
CA ILE A 342 -11.95 0.10 -2.89
C ILE A 342 -11.67 -1.25 -2.21
N PRO A 343 -10.52 -1.46 -1.54
CA PRO A 343 -10.17 -2.72 -0.89
C PRO A 343 -10.83 -2.88 0.50
N GLU A 344 -12.11 -2.54 0.60
CA GLU A 344 -12.97 -2.66 1.77
C GLU A 344 -14.37 -3.08 1.32
N TYR A 345 -15.11 -3.76 2.19
CA TYR A 345 -16.51 -4.10 1.92
C TYR A 345 -17.42 -2.97 2.38
N GLN A 346 -18.04 -2.27 1.43
CA GLN A 346 -18.92 -1.14 1.67
C GLN A 346 -20.24 -1.38 0.94
N THR A 347 -21.33 -1.44 1.71
CA THR A 347 -22.71 -1.42 1.21
C THR A 347 -23.25 0.02 1.21
N GLU A 348 -24.38 0.25 0.57
CA GLU A 348 -25.07 1.55 0.62
C GLU A 348 -25.26 2.02 2.07
N GLU A 349 -25.84 1.17 2.93
CA GLU A 349 -26.11 1.51 4.32
C GLU A 349 -24.83 1.92 5.07
N SER A 350 -23.73 1.21 4.84
CA SER A 350 -22.44 1.50 5.46
C SER A 350 -21.92 2.88 5.04
N MET A 351 -21.95 3.17 3.74
CA MET A 351 -21.48 4.44 3.19
C MET A 351 -22.35 5.60 3.66
N TYR A 352 -23.67 5.45 3.59
CA TYR A 352 -24.59 6.49 4.03
C TYR A 352 -24.43 6.80 5.53
N ASN A 353 -24.33 5.76 6.37
CA ASN A 353 -24.14 5.92 7.81
C ASN A 353 -22.79 6.58 8.15
N ALA A 354 -21.72 6.18 7.47
CA ALA A 354 -20.40 6.75 7.68
C ALA A 354 -20.39 8.23 7.33
N VAL A 355 -20.93 8.58 6.17
CA VAL A 355 -20.94 9.94 5.68
C VAL A 355 -21.85 10.84 6.52
N ARG A 356 -23.01 10.38 6.99
CA ARG A 356 -23.84 11.15 7.94
C ARG A 356 -23.14 11.43 9.27
N ARG A 357 -22.38 10.45 9.77
CA ARG A 357 -21.71 10.54 11.07
C ARG A 357 -20.47 11.42 11.04
N PHE A 358 -19.68 11.30 9.98
CA PHE A 358 -18.37 11.94 9.87
C PHE A 358 -18.36 13.14 8.90
N GLY A 359 -19.44 13.36 8.14
CA GLY A 359 -19.61 14.41 7.14
C GLY A 359 -18.82 14.15 5.86
N LYS A 360 -17.51 13.91 5.98
CA LYS A 360 -16.60 13.58 4.87
C LYS A 360 -15.77 12.35 5.22
N VAL A 361 -15.86 11.32 4.39
CA VAL A 361 -15.13 10.06 4.55
C VAL A 361 -14.14 9.90 3.40
N ARG A 362 -12.99 9.29 3.65
CA ARG A 362 -11.96 9.03 2.64
C ARG A 362 -11.75 7.52 2.52
N TYR A 363 -11.99 6.98 1.33
CA TYR A 363 -11.75 5.57 1.03
C TYR A 363 -10.43 5.41 0.28
N ASP A 364 -9.63 4.43 0.69
CA ASP A 364 -8.47 4.00 -0.07
C ASP A 364 -8.91 3.30 -1.35
N THR A 365 -8.20 3.52 -2.46
CA THR A 365 -8.44 2.82 -3.73
C THR A 365 -7.30 1.86 -4.03
N LEU A 366 -7.48 0.93 -4.97
CA LEU A 366 -6.38 0.08 -5.44
C LEU A 366 -5.31 0.90 -6.19
N ARG A 367 -5.66 2.09 -6.70
CA ARG A 367 -4.70 3.04 -7.29
C ARG A 367 -4.00 3.87 -6.20
N PHE A 368 -3.04 3.26 -5.51
CA PHE A 368 -2.20 3.95 -4.52
C PHE A 368 -1.39 5.09 -5.16
N PRO A 369 -1.25 6.28 -4.54
CA PRO A 369 -1.68 6.71 -3.19
C PRO A 369 -3.05 7.42 -3.14
N HIS A 370 -3.88 7.32 -4.18
CA HIS A 370 -5.07 8.14 -4.30
C HIS A 370 -6.25 7.60 -3.48
N LYS A 371 -6.99 8.53 -2.88
CA LYS A 371 -8.18 8.27 -2.05
C LYS A 371 -9.41 8.90 -2.70
N VAL A 372 -10.54 8.20 -2.67
CA VAL A 372 -11.84 8.74 -3.08
C VAL A 372 -12.52 9.36 -1.86
N LEU A 373 -12.97 10.60 -2.00
CA LEU A 373 -13.77 11.27 -0.97
C LEU A 373 -15.24 10.91 -1.15
N ALA A 374 -15.95 10.68 -0.05
CA ALA A 374 -17.40 10.53 -0.01
C ALA A 374 -18.01 11.58 0.92
N GLN A 375 -19.07 12.24 0.47
CA GLN A 375 -19.78 13.30 1.19
C GLN A 375 -21.30 13.21 0.98
N GLU A 376 -22.10 13.60 1.97
CA GLU A 376 -23.57 13.62 1.87
C GLU A 376 -23.95 14.82 1.00
N SER A 377 -24.69 14.55 -0.07
CA SER A 377 -25.22 15.58 -0.96
C SER A 377 -26.59 15.15 -1.47
N ASP A 378 -27.58 16.03 -1.30
CA ASP A 378 -28.93 15.85 -1.82
C ASP A 378 -29.60 14.51 -1.43
N GLY A 379 -29.36 14.05 -0.20
CA GLY A 379 -29.92 12.81 0.32
C GLY A 379 -29.24 11.52 -0.18
N SER A 380 -28.21 11.62 -1.03
CA SER A 380 -27.38 10.50 -1.47
C SER A 380 -25.90 10.70 -1.10
N VAL A 381 -25.09 9.68 -1.36
CA VAL A 381 -23.63 9.74 -1.21
C VAL A 381 -23.02 10.25 -2.51
N LYS A 382 -22.25 11.32 -2.42
CA LYS A 382 -21.48 11.89 -3.52
C LYS A 382 -20.00 11.53 -3.36
N PHE A 383 -19.44 10.89 -4.37
CA PHE A 383 -18.04 10.54 -4.48
C PHE A 383 -17.27 11.61 -5.28
N GLY A 384 -15.99 11.76 -4.97
CA GLY A 384 -15.05 12.61 -5.71
C GLY A 384 -14.79 13.98 -5.10
N HIS A 385 -13.92 14.75 -5.74
CA HIS A 385 -13.56 16.11 -5.33
C HIS A 385 -14.47 17.13 -6.01
N ALA A 386 -14.75 18.25 -5.34
CA ALA A 386 -15.68 19.26 -5.83
C ALA A 386 -15.25 19.92 -7.16
N ASP A 387 -13.94 19.89 -7.49
CA ASP A 387 -13.36 20.71 -8.55
C ASP A 387 -12.99 19.95 -9.84
N SER A 388 -12.93 18.61 -9.85
CA SER A 388 -12.41 17.85 -11.01
C SER A 388 -13.25 16.66 -11.49
N SER A 389 -13.85 15.88 -10.59
CA SER A 389 -14.74 14.78 -10.96
C SER A 389 -15.58 14.36 -9.77
N SER A 390 -16.90 14.45 -9.88
CA SER A 390 -17.81 14.01 -8.83
C SER A 390 -18.93 13.15 -9.39
N ALA A 391 -19.25 12.07 -8.70
CA ALA A 391 -20.30 11.13 -9.08
C ALA A 391 -21.21 10.87 -7.89
N TYR A 392 -22.51 10.75 -8.13
CA TYR A 392 -23.50 10.34 -7.15
C TYR A 392 -23.66 8.82 -7.16
N LEU A 393 -23.90 8.26 -5.98
CA LEU A 393 -24.43 6.91 -5.85
C LEU A 393 -25.82 6.89 -6.47
N PHE A 394 -25.97 6.12 -7.55
CA PHE A 394 -27.19 6.04 -8.35
C PHE A 394 -27.91 4.71 -8.12
N ASP A 395 -27.23 3.60 -8.41
CA ASP A 395 -27.76 2.25 -8.21
C ASP A 395 -27.02 1.54 -7.07
N PRO A 396 -27.57 1.55 -5.84
CA PRO A 396 -26.93 0.89 -4.71
C PRO A 396 -27.00 -0.64 -4.81
N ASP A 397 -25.96 -1.30 -4.28
CA ASP A 397 -25.92 -2.75 -4.02
C ASP A 397 -26.32 -3.63 -5.23
N ILE A 398 -25.88 -3.29 -6.45
CA ILE A 398 -26.13 -4.04 -7.71
C ILE A 398 -25.73 -5.52 -7.55
N TYR A 399 -24.63 -5.77 -6.86
CA TYR A 399 -24.15 -7.10 -6.52
C TYR A 399 -23.57 -7.08 -5.13
N THR A 400 -23.99 -8.03 -4.28
CA THR A 400 -23.45 -8.23 -2.94
C THR A 400 -23.35 -9.72 -2.64
N ASP A 401 -22.15 -10.21 -2.38
CA ASP A 401 -21.92 -11.63 -2.04
C ASP A 401 -21.23 -11.82 -0.67
N GLY A 402 -21.02 -10.73 0.07
CA GLY A 402 -20.29 -10.69 1.33
C GLY A 402 -18.78 -10.49 1.21
N ARG A 403 -18.23 -10.50 -0.01
CA ARG A 403 -16.82 -10.16 -0.30
C ARG A 403 -16.66 -9.09 -1.36
N ILE A 404 -17.46 -9.14 -2.40
CA ILE A 404 -17.58 -8.13 -3.45
C ILE A 404 -18.92 -7.41 -3.25
N SER A 405 -18.86 -6.10 -3.14
CA SER A 405 -20.03 -5.23 -3.31
C SER A 405 -19.84 -4.36 -4.55
N VAL A 406 -20.91 -4.13 -5.31
CA VAL A 406 -20.89 -3.30 -6.50
C VAL A 406 -21.91 -2.18 -6.36
N GLN A 407 -21.45 -0.95 -6.59
CA GLN A 407 -22.18 0.28 -6.36
C GLN A 407 -22.19 1.10 -7.65
N GLY A 408 -23.35 1.31 -8.24
CA GLY A 408 -23.52 2.08 -9.46
C GLY A 408 -23.39 3.58 -9.21
N ILE A 409 -22.56 4.26 -9.99
CA ILE A 409 -22.34 5.70 -9.92
C ILE A 409 -22.61 6.36 -11.29
N ASP A 410 -23.06 7.61 -11.26
CA ASP A 410 -23.48 8.36 -12.47
C ASP A 410 -22.35 9.14 -13.18
N GLY A 411 -21.11 8.93 -12.76
CA GLY A 411 -19.93 9.67 -13.22
C GLY A 411 -18.66 8.86 -13.09
N VAL A 412 -17.67 9.16 -13.93
CA VAL A 412 -16.34 8.54 -13.86
C VAL A 412 -15.47 9.36 -12.92
N LEU A 413 -14.85 8.69 -11.96
CA LEU A 413 -13.94 9.31 -10.99
C LEU A 413 -12.51 9.35 -11.53
N PHE A 414 -11.85 10.49 -11.35
CA PHE A 414 -10.45 10.66 -11.71
C PHE A 414 -9.59 10.93 -10.47
N PRO A 415 -8.37 10.38 -10.42
CA PRO A 415 -7.41 10.76 -9.39
C PRO A 415 -7.12 12.27 -9.52
N PRO A 416 -6.97 13.01 -8.41
CA PRO A 416 -6.54 14.39 -8.48
C PRO A 416 -5.15 14.44 -9.13
N GLU A 417 -5.00 15.28 -10.15
CA GLU A 417 -3.69 15.64 -10.68
C GLU A 417 -2.88 16.25 -9.53
N GLU A 418 -1.62 15.82 -9.38
CA GLU A 418 -0.68 16.41 -8.42
C GLU A 418 -0.48 17.88 -8.78
N GLN A 419 -1.28 18.77 -8.20
CA GLN A 419 -0.91 20.17 -8.12
C GLN A 419 0.29 20.24 -7.20
N ASP A 420 1.46 20.51 -7.76
CA ASP A 420 2.64 20.91 -7.01
C ASP A 420 2.23 21.97 -5.97
N ASP A 421 2.28 21.61 -4.69
CA ASP A 421 2.07 22.51 -3.55
C ASP A 421 3.23 23.51 -3.40
N THR A 422 3.56 24.24 -4.48
CA THR A 422 4.44 25.42 -4.49
C THR A 422 3.68 26.71 -4.82
N ALA A 423 2.37 26.76 -4.55
CA ALA A 423 1.61 28.00 -4.58
C ALA A 423 1.29 28.50 -3.17
N LEU A 424 2.06 29.49 -2.71
CA LEU A 424 1.77 30.35 -1.56
C LEU A 424 0.29 30.79 -1.52
N PRO A 425 -0.30 30.99 -0.32
CA PRO A 425 -1.72 31.32 -0.20
C PRO A 425 -1.99 32.70 -0.81
N SER A 426 -2.58 32.72 -2.00
CA SER A 426 -3.09 33.93 -2.64
C SER A 426 -4.26 34.47 -1.81
N ARG A 427 -4.01 35.64 -1.22
CA ARG A 427 -4.97 36.49 -0.54
C ARG A 427 -6.19 36.69 -1.44
N ARG A 428 -7.33 36.10 -1.05
CA ARG A 428 -8.63 36.35 -1.67
C ARG A 428 -8.94 37.85 -1.63
N THR A 429 -8.83 38.53 -2.77
CA THR A 429 -9.46 39.84 -2.99
C THR A 429 -10.91 39.60 -3.38
N THR A 430 -11.82 40.04 -2.52
CA THR A 430 -13.25 40.13 -2.82
C THR A 430 -13.49 41.04 -4.04
N PRO A 431 -14.36 40.66 -4.99
CA PRO A 431 -14.71 41.55 -6.08
C PRO A 431 -15.68 42.63 -5.57
N LEU A 432 -15.27 43.90 -5.70
CA LEU A 432 -16.10 45.08 -5.47
C LEU A 432 -17.28 45.09 -6.45
N VAL A 433 -18.48 44.84 -5.94
CA VAL A 433 -19.73 45.09 -6.66
C VAL A 433 -19.90 46.61 -6.83
N LYS A 434 -19.83 47.06 -8.08
CA LYS A 434 -20.06 48.44 -8.50
C LYS A 434 -21.57 48.73 -8.46
N VAL A 435 -22.07 49.29 -7.36
CA VAL A 435 -23.44 49.80 -7.28
C VAL A 435 -23.48 51.28 -7.65
N ALA A 436 -24.18 51.58 -8.73
CA ALA A 436 -24.42 52.92 -9.25
C ALA A 436 -25.26 53.76 -8.29
N ALA A 437 -24.79 54.97 -7.98
CA ALA A 437 -25.49 55.95 -7.18
C ALA A 437 -26.71 56.54 -7.92
N LYS A 438 -27.88 56.55 -7.28
CA LYS A 438 -29.02 57.40 -7.63
C LYS A 438 -29.06 58.60 -6.67
N PRO A 439 -29.29 59.84 -7.14
CA PRO A 439 -29.29 61.02 -6.27
C PRO A 439 -30.67 61.22 -5.63
N ARG A 440 -30.72 61.49 -4.33
CA ARG A 440 -31.90 62.09 -3.68
C ARG A 440 -31.52 63.26 -2.79
N ARG A 441 -31.84 64.43 -3.37
CA ARG A 441 -32.05 65.77 -2.85
C ARG A 441 -32.85 65.81 -1.53
N GLY A 442 -32.38 66.58 -0.54
CA GLY A 442 -33.27 67.30 0.37
C GLY A 442 -32.89 67.40 1.86
N LYS A 443 -32.59 68.65 2.27
CA LYS A 443 -32.80 69.30 3.59
C LYS A 443 -31.81 69.04 4.74
N LEU A 444 -30.86 69.98 4.84
CA LEU A 444 -30.17 70.40 6.07
C LEU A 444 -30.93 71.61 6.65
N GLN A 445 -31.62 71.44 7.78
CA GLN A 445 -31.85 72.53 8.74
C GLN A 445 -32.35 71.98 10.07
N GLU A 446 -31.86 72.60 11.14
CA GLU A 446 -32.35 72.62 12.53
C GLU A 446 -31.76 71.63 13.56
N LEU A 447 -31.47 72.23 14.73
CA LEU A 447 -31.06 71.70 16.04
C LEU A 447 -29.57 71.30 16.13
N ALA A 448 -28.62 72.13 16.58
CA ALA A 448 -28.62 73.20 17.59
C ALA A 448 -29.19 72.77 18.97
N CYS A 449 -28.28 72.61 19.93
CA CYS A 449 -28.48 72.66 21.39
C CYS A 449 -29.36 71.59 22.08
N SER A 450 -28.72 70.51 22.53
CA SER A 450 -28.69 70.09 23.96
C SER A 450 -27.54 69.07 24.08
N MET A 451 -26.47 69.29 24.82
CA MET A 451 -26.44 69.21 26.28
C MET A 451 -25.26 70.01 26.88
N LEU A 452 -25.47 70.37 28.13
CA LEU A 452 -24.65 71.20 29.01
C LEU A 452 -23.14 70.90 29.02
N GLY A 453 -22.38 71.98 28.86
CA GLY A 453 -21.30 72.47 29.71
C GLY A 453 -20.49 71.51 30.58
N ALA A 454 -19.19 71.43 30.29
CA ALA A 454 -18.13 71.44 31.29
C ALA A 454 -16.79 71.84 30.63
N PHE A 455 -16.27 73.02 31.01
CA PHE A 455 -14.91 73.56 30.76
C PHE A 455 -14.51 73.75 29.28
N GLY A 456 -14.27 74.93 28.73
CA GLY A 456 -13.66 76.15 29.28
C GLY A 456 -12.56 76.59 28.30
N GLN A 457 -12.90 77.56 27.44
CA GLN A 457 -12.08 78.60 26.74
C GLN A 457 -10.68 78.26 26.17
N VAL A 458 -10.18 78.86 25.08
CA VAL A 458 -10.65 79.71 23.97
C VAL A 458 -9.45 79.77 23.00
N CYS A 459 -9.77 79.79 21.70
CA CYS A 459 -9.07 80.31 20.51
C CYS A 459 -7.55 80.56 20.50
N GLN A 460 -6.91 80.08 19.44
CA GLN A 460 -6.72 80.94 18.26
C GLN A 460 -6.92 80.16 16.96
#